data_AF-A0A4V2WUZ0-F1
#
_entry.id   AF-A0A4V2WUZ0-F1
#
_cell.length_a   1.000
_cell.length_b   1.000
_cell.length_c   1.000
_cell.angle_alpha   90.00
_cell.angle_beta   90.00
_cell.angle_gamma   90.00
#
_symmetry.space_group_name_H-M   'P 1'
#
loop_
_entity.id
_entity.type
_entity.pdbx_description
1 polymer ?
#
loop_
_entity_poly.entity_id
_entity_poly.type
_entity_poly.pdbx_seq_one_letter_code
_entity_poly.pdbx_strand_id
1 'polypeptide(L)'
;MREIKPLQINGYLGREEITSHLQNVEYIVMAAPSMLDAPRLPIHFTIFLNTSDPIPEPIKAAVFEKFCTEHAITATSDLLFEPGRVAFARTSQETPMPRHLLDPAEANMIPWVALQVIDFLGDSSEFKEVKEGFSGWSYSYC
;
A
#
# COMPACT_ATOMS: atom_id res chain seq x y z
N MET A 1 -3.52 27.91 -9.21
CA MET A 1 -2.59 26.90 -8.66
C MET A 1 -3.05 26.56 -7.26
N ARG A 2 -3.35 25.30 -6.95
CA ARG A 2 -3.56 24.88 -5.55
C ARG A 2 -2.16 24.70 -4.95
N GLU A 3 -1.83 25.45 -3.92
CA GLU A 3 -0.63 25.17 -3.12
C GLU A 3 -0.82 23.79 -2.48
N ILE A 4 0.07 22.87 -2.82
CA ILE A 4 0.05 21.50 -2.30
C ILE A 4 0.83 21.52 -1.00
N LYS A 5 0.15 21.28 0.11
CA LYS A 5 0.81 21.09 1.40
C LYS A 5 1.37 19.66 1.48
N PRO A 6 2.59 19.47 1.98
CA PRO A 6 3.16 18.14 2.18
C PRO A 6 2.27 17.31 3.10
N LEU A 7 2.23 16.00 2.85
CA LEU A 7 1.53 15.06 3.71
C LEU A 7 2.22 15.03 5.08
N GLN A 8 1.50 15.42 6.13
CA GLN A 8 2.01 15.41 7.50
C GLN A 8 1.38 14.26 8.29
N ILE A 9 2.23 13.43 8.91
CA ILE A 9 1.79 12.39 9.84
C ILE A 9 1.55 13.05 11.19
N ASN A 10 0.29 12.98 11.66
CA ASN A 10 -0.15 13.56 12.93
C ASN A 10 -0.11 12.55 14.08
N GLY A 11 0.15 11.27 13.78
CA GLY A 11 0.17 10.17 14.72
C GLY A 11 -0.18 8.86 14.03
N TYR A 12 -0.31 7.79 14.82
CA TYR A 12 -0.69 6.46 14.33
C TYR A 12 -1.95 5.98 15.05
N LEU A 13 -2.72 5.13 14.40
CA LEU A 13 -3.82 4.41 15.05
C LEU A 13 -3.30 3.45 16.12
N GLY A 14 -4.03 3.30 17.22
CA GLY A 14 -3.81 2.23 18.19
C GLY A 14 -4.28 0.87 17.67
N ARG A 15 -3.86 -0.24 18.31
CA ARG A 15 -4.20 -1.60 17.84
C ARG A 15 -5.71 -1.86 17.73
N GLU A 16 -6.49 -1.41 18.71
CA GLU A 16 -7.96 -1.55 18.69
C GLU A 16 -8.62 -0.71 17.58
N GLU A 17 -8.08 0.48 17.35
CA GLU A 17 -8.52 1.36 16.25
C GLU A 17 -8.20 0.74 14.90
N ILE A 18 -7.00 0.16 14.73
CA ILE A 18 -6.63 -0.58 13.51
C ILE A 18 -7.58 -1.75 13.28
N THR A 19 -7.86 -2.53 14.32
CA THR A 19 -8.77 -3.68 14.21
C THR A 19 -10.16 -3.24 13.78
N SER A 20 -10.68 -2.15 14.37
CA SER A 20 -11.98 -1.59 14.04
C SER A 20 -12.02 -1.02 12.61
N HIS A 21 -10.97 -0.31 12.21
CA HIS A 21 -10.80 0.26 10.88
C HIS A 21 -10.80 -0.81 9.78
N LEU A 22 -10.21 -1.97 10.06
CA LEU A 22 -10.08 -3.06 9.10
C LEU A 22 -11.29 -4.00 9.03
N GLN A 23 -12.33 -3.85 9.87
CA GLN A 23 -13.42 -4.84 9.96
C GLN A 23 -14.10 -5.17 8.63
N ASN A 24 -14.30 -4.17 7.77
CA ASN A 24 -14.96 -4.33 6.46
C ASN A 24 -14.02 -4.02 5.29
N VAL A 25 -12.71 -3.95 5.53
CA VAL A 25 -11.73 -3.69 4.48
C VAL A 25 -11.32 -5.03 3.88
N GLU A 26 -11.40 -5.17 2.56
CA GLU A 26 -10.87 -6.36 1.88
C GLU A 26 -9.38 -6.20 1.57
N TYR A 27 -9.05 -5.07 0.96
CA TYR A 27 -7.68 -4.74 0.58
C TYR A 27 -7.50 -3.23 0.48
N ILE A 28 -6.23 -2.83 0.46
CA ILE A 28 -5.81 -1.44 0.36
C ILE A 28 -4.78 -1.38 -0.76
N VAL A 29 -4.92 -0.41 -1.65
CA VAL A 29 -3.95 -0.16 -2.73
C VAL A 29 -3.29 1.17 -2.47
N MET A 30 -1.97 1.16 -2.39
CA MET A 30 -1.14 2.34 -2.31
C MET A 30 -0.29 2.43 -3.58
N ALA A 31 -0.16 3.63 -4.11
CA ALA A 31 0.69 3.94 -5.24
C ALA A 31 1.50 5.19 -4.93
N ALA A 32 2.81 5.10 -5.16
CA ALA A 32 3.75 6.20 -4.97
C ALA A 32 4.73 6.26 -6.15
N PRO A 33 5.38 7.40 -6.40
CA PRO A 33 6.45 7.46 -7.40
C PRO A 33 7.57 6.51 -6.99
N SER A 34 8.17 5.84 -7.97
CA SER A 34 9.34 5.02 -7.70
C SER A 34 10.49 5.87 -7.14
N MET A 35 11.13 5.35 -6.11
CA MET A 35 12.25 6.01 -5.42
C MET A 35 13.61 5.61 -6.00
N LEU A 36 13.64 4.74 -7.01
CA LEU A 36 14.89 4.35 -7.67
C LEU A 36 15.39 5.48 -8.58
N ASP A 37 16.71 5.62 -8.67
CA ASP A 37 17.34 6.52 -9.63
C ASP A 37 17.08 6.02 -11.07
N ALA A 38 16.46 6.85 -11.90
CA ALA A 38 16.06 6.52 -13.28
C ALA A 38 15.27 5.20 -13.38
N PRO A 39 14.07 5.12 -12.78
CA PRO A 39 13.34 3.88 -12.66
C PRO A 39 12.85 3.41 -14.03
N ARG A 40 13.05 2.12 -14.35
CA ARG A 40 12.47 1.52 -15.55
C ARG A 40 10.94 1.54 -15.52
N LEU A 41 10.36 1.44 -14.33
CA LEU A 41 8.92 1.48 -14.07
C LEU A 41 8.61 2.59 -13.07
N PRO A 42 7.75 3.57 -13.41
CA PRO A 42 7.66 4.84 -12.70
C PRO A 42 6.91 4.78 -11.37
N ILE A 43 6.15 3.71 -11.10
CA ILE A 43 5.26 3.63 -9.94
C ILE A 43 5.72 2.49 -9.03
N HIS A 44 5.76 2.75 -7.73
CA HIS A 44 5.82 1.74 -6.68
C HIS A 44 4.40 1.45 -6.20
N PHE A 45 3.94 0.23 -6.38
CA PHE A 45 2.66 -0.24 -5.88
C PHE A 45 2.87 -1.08 -4.63
N THR A 46 1.99 -0.85 -3.65
CA THR A 46 1.88 -1.68 -2.46
C THR A 46 0.41 -2.05 -2.27
N ILE A 47 0.13 -3.35 -2.26
CA ILE A 47 -1.22 -3.88 -2.01
C ILE A 47 -1.19 -4.59 -0.66
N PHE A 48 -2.07 -4.16 0.23
CA PHE A 48 -2.26 -4.76 1.54
C PHE A 48 -3.55 -5.56 1.51
N LEU A 49 -3.47 -6.88 1.57
CA LEU A 49 -4.63 -7.75 1.70
C LEU A 49 -4.97 -7.89 3.18
N ASN A 50 -6.24 -7.70 3.55
CA ASN A 50 -6.67 -7.76 4.95
C ASN A 50 -6.79 -9.20 5.46
N THR A 51 -5.67 -9.92 5.42
CA THR A 51 -5.50 -11.25 6.00
C THR A 51 -4.06 -11.42 6.46
N SER A 52 -3.88 -12.10 7.59
CA SER A 52 -2.57 -12.55 8.05
C SER A 52 -2.23 -13.96 7.59
N ASP A 53 -3.21 -14.69 7.04
CA ASP A 53 -3.04 -16.09 6.66
C ASP A 53 -2.13 -16.21 5.43
N PRO A 54 -1.27 -17.24 5.39
CA PRO A 54 -0.42 -17.47 4.23
C PRO A 54 -1.27 -17.78 2.99
N ILE A 55 -1.03 -17.05 1.91
CA ILE A 55 -1.68 -17.30 0.63
C ILE A 55 -0.91 -18.42 -0.10
N PRO A 56 -1.58 -19.51 -0.51
CA PRO A 56 -0.92 -20.61 -1.21
C PRO A 56 -0.22 -20.14 -2.49
N GLU A 57 0.99 -20.65 -2.75
CA GLU A 57 1.78 -20.29 -3.94
C GLU A 57 1.02 -20.37 -5.28
N PRO A 58 0.19 -21.42 -5.53
CA PRO A 58 -0.59 -21.48 -6.76
C PRO A 58 -1.61 -20.34 -6.93
N ILE A 59 -2.01 -19.70 -5.83
CA ILE A 59 -3.05 -18.66 -5.81
C ILE A 59 -2.42 -17.26 -5.91
N LYS A 60 -1.19 -17.07 -5.44
CA LYS A 60 -0.51 -15.76 -5.44
C LYS A 60 -0.50 -15.10 -6.83
N ALA A 61 -0.20 -15.89 -7.87
CA ALA A 61 -0.19 -15.39 -9.26
C ALA A 61 -1.57 -14.87 -9.71
N ALA A 62 -2.64 -15.62 -9.42
CA ALA A 62 -4.01 -15.22 -9.78
C ALA A 62 -4.48 -13.97 -9.03
N VAL A 63 -4.13 -13.86 -7.74
CA VAL A 63 -4.40 -12.67 -6.93
C VAL A 63 -3.68 -11.45 -7.52
N PHE A 64 -2.40 -11.59 -7.87
CA PHE A 64 -1.63 -10.51 -8.49
C PHE A 64 -2.18 -10.09 -9.86
N GLU A 65 -2.55 -11.06 -10.71
CA GLU A 65 -3.11 -10.78 -12.04
C GLU A 65 -4.46 -10.05 -11.97
N LYS A 66 -5.30 -10.36 -10.98
CA LYS A 66 -6.54 -9.61 -10.69
C LYS A 66 -6.22 -8.13 -10.50
N PHE A 67 -5.28 -7.79 -9.63
CA PHE A 67 -4.92 -6.39 -9.38
C PHE A 67 -4.29 -5.71 -10.59
N CYS A 68 -3.48 -6.44 -11.36
CA CYS A 68 -2.92 -5.91 -12.60
C CYS A 68 -4.03 -5.51 -13.58
N THR A 69 -5.06 -6.34 -13.70
CA THR A 69 -6.22 -6.09 -14.57
C THR A 69 -7.06 -4.93 -14.06
N GLU A 70 -7.40 -4.92 -12.77
CA GLU A 70 -8.27 -3.90 -12.15
C GLU A 70 -7.67 -2.49 -12.14
N HIS A 71 -6.35 -2.38 -12.08
CA HIS A 71 -5.64 -1.10 -12.01
C HIS A 71 -4.92 -0.74 -13.30
N ALA A 72 -5.27 -1.42 -14.40
CA ALA A 72 -4.68 -1.25 -15.73
C ALA A 72 -3.14 -1.20 -15.70
N ILE A 73 -2.53 -2.08 -14.89
CA ILE A 73 -1.07 -2.19 -14.75
C ILE A 73 -0.55 -2.93 -15.98
N THR A 74 0.29 -2.26 -16.75
CA THR A 74 0.75 -2.71 -18.07
C THR A 74 2.11 -3.39 -18.04
N ALA A 75 2.90 -3.15 -17.00
CA ALA A 75 4.22 -3.74 -16.80
C ALA A 75 4.54 -3.81 -15.30
N THR A 76 5.26 -4.85 -14.89
CA THR A 76 5.66 -5.07 -13.49
C THR A 76 7.09 -5.59 -13.37
N SER A 77 7.76 -5.29 -12.25
CA SER A 77 9.04 -5.87 -11.86
C SER A 77 9.18 -5.92 -10.34
N ASP A 78 10.19 -6.65 -9.86
CA ASP A 78 10.58 -6.66 -8.44
C ASP A 78 9.43 -7.06 -7.50
N LEU A 79 8.60 -8.02 -7.95
CA LEU A 79 7.46 -8.53 -7.20
C LEU A 79 7.90 -9.24 -5.92
N LEU A 80 7.42 -8.73 -4.79
CA LEU A 80 7.53 -9.30 -3.48
C LEU A 80 6.13 -9.61 -2.95
N PHE A 81 5.93 -10.81 -2.41
CA PHE A 81 4.68 -11.23 -1.80
C PHE A 81 4.96 -11.91 -0.46
N GLU A 82 4.72 -11.20 0.63
CA GLU A 82 5.08 -11.67 1.97
C GLU A 82 4.17 -11.09 3.06
N PRO A 83 4.09 -11.74 4.24
CA PRO A 83 3.48 -11.13 5.41
C PRO A 83 4.30 -9.91 5.86
N GLY A 84 3.63 -8.76 5.99
CA GLY A 84 4.23 -7.51 6.40
C GLY A 84 3.61 -6.94 7.67
N ARG A 85 4.38 -6.12 8.39
CA ARG A 85 3.89 -5.35 9.54
C ARG A 85 3.34 -4.03 9.03
N VAL A 86 2.04 -3.80 9.20
CA VAL A 86 1.36 -2.64 8.63
C VAL A 86 0.82 -1.76 9.74
N ALA A 87 1.26 -0.50 9.74
CA ALA A 87 0.74 0.55 10.60
C ALA A 87 -0.16 1.50 9.80
N PHE A 88 -0.97 2.27 10.51
CA PHE A 88 -1.92 3.20 9.92
C PHE A 88 -1.68 4.60 10.46
N ALA A 89 -1.15 5.47 9.61
CA ALA A 89 -0.82 6.86 9.96
C ALA A 89 -2.04 7.76 9.78
N ARG A 90 -2.29 8.62 10.77
CA ARG A 90 -3.26 9.71 10.67
C ARG A 90 -2.62 10.85 9.88
N THR A 91 -3.30 11.29 8.83
CA THR A 91 -2.87 12.42 8.01
C THR A 91 -3.96 13.49 8.00
N SER A 92 -3.87 14.49 7.13
CA SER A 92 -4.97 15.43 6.88
C SER A 92 -6.10 14.83 6.04
N GLN A 93 -5.92 13.62 5.48
CA GLN A 93 -6.95 12.90 4.72
C GLN A 93 -7.90 12.16 5.64
N GLU A 94 -9.12 11.89 5.17
CA GLU A 94 -10.17 11.22 5.95
C GLU A 94 -9.82 9.78 6.31
N THR A 95 -9.15 9.06 5.41
CA THR A 95 -8.74 7.69 5.65
C THR A 95 -7.28 7.63 6.14
N PRO A 96 -6.96 6.75 7.10
CA PRO A 96 -5.58 6.53 7.53
C PRO A 96 -4.72 6.03 6.36
N MET A 97 -3.46 6.47 6.30
CA MET A 97 -2.50 5.98 5.31
C MET A 97 -1.86 4.68 5.80
N PRO A 98 -1.91 3.58 5.03
CA PRO A 98 -1.18 2.37 5.38
C PRO A 98 0.33 2.59 5.25
N ARG A 99 1.14 1.97 6.11
CA ARG A 99 2.60 2.02 6.06
C ARG A 99 3.19 0.66 6.37
N HIS A 100 3.94 0.11 5.41
CA HIS A 100 4.74 -1.10 5.62
C HIS A 100 5.95 -0.76 6.52
N LEU A 101 6.02 -1.36 7.71
CA LEU A 101 7.11 -1.16 8.66
C LEU A 101 8.21 -2.21 8.44
N LEU A 102 9.24 -1.81 7.71
CA LEU A 102 10.42 -2.64 7.43
C LEU A 102 11.47 -2.56 8.56
N ASP A 103 11.59 -1.42 9.24
CA ASP A 103 12.54 -1.23 10.33
C ASP A 103 12.01 -1.84 11.65
N PRO A 104 12.73 -2.81 12.25
CA PRO A 104 12.36 -3.37 13.55
C PRO A 104 12.25 -2.33 14.67
N ALA A 105 13.05 -1.25 14.65
CA ALA A 105 13.01 -0.21 15.67
C ALA A 105 11.67 0.55 15.63
N GLU A 106 11.20 0.90 14.43
CA GLU A 106 9.87 1.50 14.24
C GLU A 106 8.75 0.55 14.67
N ALA A 107 8.86 -0.73 14.31
CA ALA A 107 7.87 -1.75 14.68
C ALA A 107 7.74 -2.00 16.20
N ASN A 108 8.73 -1.59 17.00
CA ASN A 108 8.66 -1.65 18.46
C ASN A 108 7.94 -0.43 19.07
N MET A 109 7.87 0.68 18.34
CA MET A 109 7.30 1.94 18.83
C MET A 109 5.90 2.21 18.28
N ILE A 110 5.61 1.73 17.07
CA ILE A 110 4.37 2.03 16.36
C ILE A 110 3.44 0.82 16.43
N PRO A 111 2.16 0.99 16.80
CA PRO A 111 1.18 -0.08 16.70
C PRO A 111 1.00 -0.55 15.25
N TRP A 112 1.01 -1.86 15.03
CA TRP A 112 0.85 -2.48 13.72
C TRP A 112 0.02 -3.77 13.82
N VAL A 113 -0.45 -4.24 12.67
CA VAL A 113 -1.08 -5.56 12.47
C VAL A 113 -0.39 -6.29 11.31
N ALA A 114 -0.47 -7.62 11.30
CA ALA A 114 0.10 -8.43 10.23
C ALA A 114 -0.90 -8.54 9.07
N LEU A 115 -0.48 -8.14 7.87
CA LEU A 115 -1.25 -8.27 6.63
C LEU A 115 -0.38 -8.96 5.57
N GLN A 116 -0.98 -9.58 4.56
CA GLN A 116 -0.26 -9.99 3.36
C GLN A 116 0.01 -8.76 2.48
N VAL A 117 1.26 -8.55 2.12
CA VAL A 117 1.73 -7.40 1.35
C VAL A 117 2.24 -7.87 0.00
N ILE A 118 1.78 -7.19 -1.05
CA ILE A 118 2.30 -7.34 -2.42
C ILE A 118 2.98 -6.02 -2.79
N ASP A 119 4.29 -6.02 -2.81
CA ASP A 119 5.13 -4.86 -3.16
C ASP A 119 5.76 -5.10 -4.53
N PHE A 120 5.67 -4.13 -5.44
CA PHE A 120 6.25 -4.25 -6.77
C PHE A 120 6.40 -2.89 -7.46
N LEU A 121 7.29 -2.84 -8.45
CA LEU A 121 7.35 -1.72 -9.38
C LEU A 121 6.44 -1.98 -10.56
N GLY A 122 5.79 -0.94 -11.06
CA GLY A 122 4.84 -1.05 -12.15
C GLY A 122 4.71 0.20 -13.02
N ASP A 123 4.01 0.02 -14.13
CA ASP A 123 3.45 1.11 -14.92
C ASP A 123 1.94 0.89 -15.11
N SER A 124 1.17 1.97 -15.16
CA SER A 124 -0.28 1.92 -15.36
C SER A 124 -0.76 3.12 -16.17
N SER A 125 -1.84 2.94 -16.95
CA SER A 125 -2.50 4.03 -17.66
C SER A 125 -3.38 4.92 -16.79
N GLU A 126 -3.72 4.48 -15.57
CA GLU A 126 -4.71 5.13 -14.71
C GLU A 126 -4.11 5.96 -13.56
N PHE A 127 -2.81 5.84 -13.30
CA PHE A 127 -2.11 6.51 -12.18
C PHE A 127 -1.21 7.65 -12.68
N LYS A 128 -1.79 8.62 -13.40
CA LYS A 128 -1.02 9.72 -14.02
C LYS A 128 -0.43 10.65 -12.98
N GLU A 129 -1.22 11.00 -11.97
CA GLU A 129 -0.84 11.84 -10.84
C GLU A 129 0.37 11.24 -10.10
N VAL A 130 0.43 9.92 -9.99
CA VAL A 130 1.57 9.26 -9.33
C VAL A 130 2.87 9.49 -10.11
N LYS A 131 2.81 9.45 -11.44
CA LYS A 131 3.96 9.77 -12.30
C LYS A 131 4.35 11.26 -12.25
N GLU A 132 3.42 12.13 -11.86
CA GLU A 132 3.67 13.55 -11.61
C GLU A 132 4.26 13.83 -10.22
N GLY A 133 4.47 12.79 -9.41
CA GLY A 133 5.11 12.88 -8.09
C GLY A 133 4.14 12.76 -6.91
N PHE A 134 2.86 12.48 -7.15
CA PHE A 134 1.88 12.32 -6.08
C PHE A 134 1.90 10.90 -5.51
N SER A 135 1.58 10.77 -4.23
CA SER A 135 1.31 9.46 -3.61
C SER A 135 -0.14 9.41 -3.16
N GLY A 136 -0.76 8.23 -3.23
CA GLY A 136 -2.15 8.04 -2.85
C GLY A 136 -2.43 6.62 -2.41
N TRP A 137 -3.56 6.45 -1.74
CA TRP A 137 -4.08 5.15 -1.35
C TRP A 137 -5.60 5.11 -1.46
N SER A 138 -6.13 3.91 -1.59
CA SER A 138 -7.56 3.64 -1.61
C SER A 138 -7.88 2.34 -0.87
N TYR A 139 -9.07 2.28 -0.29
CA TYR A 139 -9.58 1.13 0.44
C TYR A 139 -10.70 0.49 -0.37
N SER A 140 -10.66 -0.84 -0.50
CA SER A 140 -11.80 -1.63 -0.95
C SER A 140 -12.53 -2.23 0.25
N TYR A 141 -13.85 -2.24 0.20
CA TYR A 141 -14.71 -2.69 1.29
C TYR A 141 -15.65 -3.82 0.82
N CYS A 142 -16.01 -4.72 1.73
CA CYS A 142 -17.01 -5.78 1.53
C CYS A 142 -18.39 -5.44 2.09
#